data_AF-A0A355IR44-F1
#
_entry.id   AF-A0A355IR44-F1
#
_cell.length_a   1.000
_cell.length_b   1.000
_cell.length_c   1.000
_cell.angle_alpha   90.00
_cell.angle_beta   90.00
_cell.angle_gamma   90.00
#
_symmetry.space_group_name_H-M   'P 1'
#
loop_
_entity.id
_entity.type
_entity.pdbx_description
1 polymer ?
#
loop_
_entity_poly.entity_id
_entity_poly.type
_entity_poly.pdbx_seq_one_letter_code
_entity_poly.pdbx_strand_id
1 'polypeptide(L)' 'MEKENEIICYCRNVSRAEIESAIQAGAKTLQDIQRMTSACIGNLCSDLNPKGVCCFVDIIPMLPKDSGKCSCCCG' A
#
# COMPACT_ATOMS: atom_id res chain seq x y z
N MET A 1 1.24 -10.82 -14.52
CA MET A 1 2.41 -9.97 -14.78
C MET A 1 2.05 -8.51 -15.08
N GLU A 2 0.98 -8.18 -15.83
CA GLU A 2 0.78 -6.79 -16.30
C GLU A 2 0.49 -5.74 -15.19
N LYS A 3 0.00 -6.15 -14.02
CA LYS A 3 -0.37 -5.21 -12.94
C LYS A 3 0.80 -4.77 -12.06
N GLU A 4 1.93 -5.47 -12.06
CA GLU A 4 3.05 -5.19 -11.14
C GLU A 4 3.69 -3.81 -11.38
N ASN A 5 3.73 -3.38 -12.64
CA ASN A 5 4.27 -2.09 -13.06
C ASN A 5 3.27 -0.91 -12.90
N GLU A 6 2.05 -1.17 -12.42
CA GLU A 6 1.07 -0.12 -12.19
C GLU A 6 1.55 0.84 -11.10
N ILE A 7 1.66 2.13 -11.40
CA ILE A 7 1.98 3.14 -10.40
C ILE A 7 0.77 3.38 -9.49
N ILE A 8 0.96 3.17 -8.19
CA ILE A 8 -0.05 3.39 -7.16
C ILE A 8 0.13 4.78 -6.53
N CYS A 9 1.36 5.17 -6.19
CA CYS A 9 1.65 6.51 -5.68
C CYS A 9 2.39 7.36 -6.71
N TYR A 10 1.67 8.21 -7.41
CA TYR A 10 2.24 9.09 -8.45
C TYR A 10 3.16 10.19 -7.88
N CYS A 11 2.94 10.64 -6.65
CA CYS A 11 3.82 11.64 -6.01
C CYS A 11 5.25 11.15 -5.80
N ARG A 12 5.43 9.83 -5.63
CA ARG A 12 6.72 9.20 -5.30
C ARG A 12 7.13 8.12 -6.30
N ASN A 13 6.36 7.95 -7.36
CA ASN A 13 6.56 6.93 -8.38
C ASN A 13 6.67 5.50 -7.80
N VAL A 14 5.78 5.17 -6.86
CA VAL A 14 5.75 3.84 -6.22
C VAL A 14 4.76 2.94 -6.96
N SER A 15 5.24 1.77 -7.37
CA SER A 15 4.49 0.74 -8.08
C SER A 15 3.69 -0.18 -7.16
N ARG A 16 2.73 -0.92 -7.73
CA ARG A 16 1.99 -1.99 -7.05
C ARG A 16 2.94 -3.03 -6.48
N ALA A 17 3.94 -3.45 -7.25
CA ALA A 17 4.91 -4.45 -6.81
C ALA A 17 5.67 -4.04 -5.55
N GLU A 18 6.01 -2.75 -5.41
CA GLU A 18 6.65 -2.22 -4.20
C GLU A 18 5.73 -2.26 -2.98
N ILE A 19 4.45 -1.92 -3.16
CA ILE A 19 3.44 -2.03 -2.08
C ILE A 19 3.26 -3.48 -1.65
N GLU A 20 3.10 -4.40 -2.61
CA GLU A 20 2.96 -5.83 -2.36
C GLU A 20 4.20 -6.42 -1.69
N SER A 21 5.40 -6.01 -2.11
CA SER A 21 6.67 -6.41 -1.49
C SER A 21 6.76 -5.91 -0.05
N ALA A 22 6.31 -4.69 0.25
CA ALA A 22 6.27 -4.17 1.62
C ALA A 22 5.30 -4.97 2.50
N ILE A 23 4.14 -5.36 1.98
CA ILE A 23 3.17 -6.21 2.68
C ILE A 23 3.77 -7.59 2.96
N GLN A 24 4.42 -8.21 1.96
CA GLN A 24 5.11 -9.49 2.12
C GLN A 24 6.24 -9.41 3.16
N ALA A 25 6.92 -8.26 3.25
CA ALA A 25 7.93 -7.98 4.27
C ALA A 25 7.35 -7.61 5.66
N GLY A 26 6.02 -7.60 5.80
CA GLY A 26 5.34 -7.47 7.09
C GLY A 26 4.61 -6.15 7.34
N ALA A 27 4.46 -5.28 6.34
CA ALA A 27 3.64 -4.07 6.48
C ALA A 27 2.16 -4.43 6.72
N LYS A 28 1.60 -3.91 7.81
CA LYS A 28 0.18 -4.14 8.17
C LYS A 28 -0.64 -2.86 8.15
N THR A 29 0.02 -1.71 8.21
CA THR A 29 -0.62 -0.41 8.32
C THR A 29 -0.17 0.53 7.21
N LEU A 30 -0.95 1.60 6.96
CA LEU A 30 -0.51 2.68 6.09
C LEU A 30 0.81 3.32 6.56
N GLN A 31 1.05 3.35 7.87
CA GLN A 31 2.29 3.88 8.42
C GLN A 31 3.49 3.00 8.06
N ASP A 32 3.33 1.67 8.07
CA ASP A 32 4.38 0.76 7.63
C ASP A 32 4.66 0.92 6.13
N ILE A 33 3.61 1.02 5.31
CA ILE A 33 3.75 1.28 3.87
C ILE A 33 4.49 2.59 3.62
N GLN A 34 4.12 3.67 4.32
CA GLN A 34 4.82 4.96 4.25
C GLN A 34 6.31 4.80 4.59
N ARG A 35 6.62 4.11 5.69
CA ARG A 35 8.01 3.89 6.14
C ARG A 35 8.82 3.08 5.13
N MET A 36 8.21 2.06 4.53
CA MET A 36 8.91 1.07 3.70
C MET A 36 9.03 1.50 2.23
N THR A 37 8.06 2.26 1.71
CA THR A 37 7.98 2.60 0.26
C THR A 37 7.99 4.10 -0.01
N SER A 38 7.87 4.94 1.01
CA SER A 38 7.60 6.38 0.87
C SER A 38 6.27 6.74 0.18
N ALA A 39 5.41 5.78 -0.15
CA ALA A 39 4.06 6.07 -0.64
C ALA A 39 3.26 6.86 0.40
N CYS A 40 2.21 7.57 -0.04
CA CYS A 40 1.42 8.49 0.80
C CYS A 40 2.21 9.68 1.40
N ILE A 41 3.45 9.93 0.98
CA ILE A 41 4.24 11.11 1.36
C ILE A 41 4.31 12.09 0.19
N GLY A 42 3.58 13.20 0.30
CA GLY A 42 3.51 14.25 -0.72
C GLY A 42 2.15 14.94 -0.72
N ASN A 43 1.95 15.93 -1.59
CA ASN A 43 0.73 16.75 -1.62
C ASN A 43 0.23 17.09 -3.04
N LEU A 44 0.88 16.58 -4.09
CA LEU A 44 0.51 16.85 -5.49
C LEU A 44 -0.45 15.79 -6.07
N CYS A 45 -1.30 15.19 -5.22
CA CYS A 45 -2.18 14.10 -5.64
C CYS A 45 -3.22 14.57 -6.67
N SER A 46 -3.70 15.81 -6.54
CA SER A 46 -4.66 16.41 -7.47
C SER A 46 -4.10 16.58 -8.88
N ASP A 47 -2.78 16.78 -9.00
CA ASP A 47 -2.11 17.02 -10.29
C ASP A 47 -1.50 15.75 -10.89
N LEU A 48 -0.93 14.87 -10.05
CA LEU A 48 -0.15 13.72 -10.50
C LEU A 48 -0.93 12.41 -10.52
N ASN A 49 -1.89 12.20 -9.60
CA ASN A 49 -2.69 10.98 -9.61
C ASN A 49 -3.85 11.16 -10.61
N PRO A 50 -4.03 10.29 -11.61
CA PRO A 50 -5.16 10.36 -12.55
C PRO A 50 -6.55 10.39 -11.88
N LYS A 51 -6.65 9.87 -10.65
CA LYS A 51 -7.90 9.91 -9.85
C LYS A 51 -8.11 11.24 -9.11
N GLY A 52 -7.12 12.13 -9.10
CA GLY A 52 -7.16 13.42 -8.40
C GLY A 52 -7.22 13.30 -6.86
N VAL A 53 -6.98 12.12 -6.30
CA VAL A 53 -7.05 11.84 -4.86
C VAL A 53 -5.79 11.12 -4.38
N CYS A 54 -5.54 11.10 -3.07
CA CYS A 54 -4.36 10.42 -2.52
C CYS A 54 -4.45 8.90 -2.70
N CYS A 55 -3.30 8.25 -2.91
CA CYS A 55 -3.16 6.83 -3.22
C CYS A 55 -3.58 5.87 -2.09
N PHE A 56 -3.90 6.38 -0.88
CA PHE A 56 -4.38 5.53 0.22
C PHE A 56 -5.66 4.77 -0.15
N VAL A 57 -6.49 5.32 -1.05
CA VAL A 57 -7.71 4.65 -1.53
C VAL A 57 -7.42 3.32 -2.24
N ASP A 58 -6.24 3.20 -2.85
CA ASP A 58 -5.78 2.00 -3.54
C ASP A 58 -4.95 1.08 -2.63
N ILE A 59 -4.24 1.66 -1.65
CA ILE A 59 -3.40 0.90 -0.70
C ILE A 59 -4.23 0.24 0.40
N ILE A 60 -5.26 0.90 0.95
CA ILE A 60 -6.09 0.33 2.03
C ILE A 60 -6.66 -1.04 1.67
N PRO A 61 -7.23 -1.26 0.47
CA PRO A 61 -7.73 -2.58 0.07
C PRO A 61 -6.64 -3.66 -0.06
N MET A 62 -5.37 -3.27 -0.24
CA MET A 62 -4.23 -4.21 -0.33
C MET A 62 -3.75 -4.67 1.04
N LEU A 63 -3.94 -3.85 2.08
CA LEU A 63 -3.48 -4.18 3.42
C LEU A 63 -4.20 -5.44 3.95
N PRO A 64 -3.49 -6.28 4.72
CA PRO A 64 -4.13 -7.40 5.38
C PRO A 64 -5.20 -6.85 6.32
N LYS A 65 -6.45 -7.29 6.16
CA LYS A 65 -7.46 -7.09 7.18
C LYS A 65 -6.97 -7.87 8.38
N ASP A 66 -6.79 -7.21 9.53
CA ASP A 66 -6.41 -7.87 10.76
C ASP A 66 -7.33 -9.07 10.98
N SER A 67 -6.86 -10.25 10.60
CA SER A 67 -7.44 -11.51 11.01
C SER A 67 -7.04 -11.61 12.47
N GLY A 68 -7.86 -10.98 13.32
CA GLY A 68 -7.76 -11.04 14.76
C GLY A 68 -7.39 -12.45 15.13
N LYS A 69 -6.19 -12.56 15.69
CA LYS A 69 -5.65 -13.72 16.40
C LYS A 69 -6.76 -14.70 16.76
N CYS A 70 -6.89 -15.78 15.99
CA CYS A 70 -7.61 -16.94 16.50
C CYS A 70 -6.75 -17.44 17.66
N SER A 71 -7.12 -17.09 18.89
CA SER A 71 -6.70 -17.88 20.03
C SER A 71 -7.41 -19.21 19.92
N CYS A 72 -6.67 -20.29 20.21
CA CYS A 72 -7.16 -21.65 20.42
C CYS A 72 -7.05 -22.60 19.22
N CYS A 73 -6.48 -23.77 19.57
CA CYS A 73 -6.64 -25.09 18.96
C CYS A 73 -5.63 -25.53 17.89
N CYS A 74 -4.36 -25.70 18.30
CA CYS A 74 -3.58 -26.85 17.86
C CYS A 74 -3.26 -27.65 19.13
N GLY A 75 -3.89 -28.83 19.24
CA GLY A 75 -3.83 -29.71 20.41
C GLY A 75 -2.60 -30.59 20.49
#